data_AF-A0A7S2FQ81-F1
#
_entry.id   AF-A0A7S2FQ81-F1
#
_cell.length_a   1.000
_cell.length_b   1.000
_cell.length_c   1.000
_cell.angle_alpha   90.00
_cell.angle_beta   90.00
_cell.angle_gamma   90.00
#
_symmetry.space_group_name_H-M   'P 1'
#
loop_
_entity.id
_entity.type
_entity.pdbx_description
1 polymer ?
#
loop_
_entity_poly.entity_id
_entity_poly.type
_entity_poly.pdbx_seq_one_letter_code
_entity_poly.pdbx_strand_id
1 'polypeptide(L)'
;SVQLPGEKGRTLWRSAGLSVKPGEFVLLSAPEGSGKSCFFRALAGIWPHASGEVFLPEGALFVPQRSYIPLGTLKEAVAYPEAADCFKDEEVQAALRAVGLSLLAEKPLQ
;
A
#
# COMPACT_ATOMS: atom_id res chain seq x y z
N SER A 1 4.80 11.28 -16.73
CA SER A 1 6.04 11.67 -16.01
C SER A 1 5.71 11.98 -14.56
N VAL A 2 6.71 12.01 -13.67
CA VAL A 2 6.53 12.38 -12.24
C VAL A 2 7.49 13.51 -11.90
N GLN A 3 6.96 14.56 -11.27
CA GLN A 3 7.68 15.79 -10.94
C GLN A 3 7.51 16.16 -9.46
N LEU A 4 8.46 16.92 -8.91
CA LEU A 4 8.31 17.56 -7.60
C LEU A 4 7.42 18.81 -7.68
N PRO A 5 6.74 19.18 -6.58
CA PRO A 5 6.07 20.48 -6.48
C PRO A 5 7.07 21.65 -6.59
N GLY A 6 6.60 22.80 -7.08
CA GLY A 6 7.36 24.05 -7.18
C GLY A 6 7.37 24.66 -8.60
N GLU A 7 7.63 25.96 -8.70
CA GLU A 7 7.50 26.76 -9.95
C GLU A 7 8.28 26.22 -11.17
N LYS A 8 9.39 25.50 -10.94
CA LYS A 8 10.20 24.88 -12.01
C LYS A 8 10.08 23.36 -12.08
N GLY A 9 9.26 22.74 -11.22
CA GLY A 9 8.95 21.30 -11.18
C GLY A 9 10.08 20.36 -11.60
N ARG A 10 10.99 19.99 -10.68
CA ARG A 10 12.08 19.05 -11.02
C ARG A 10 11.49 17.71 -11.45
N THR A 11 11.79 17.28 -12.67
CA THR A 11 11.38 15.96 -13.17
C THR A 11 12.17 14.88 -12.44
N LEU A 12 11.46 13.96 -11.79
CA LEU A 12 12.03 12.79 -11.12
C LEU A 12 12.04 11.58 -12.05
N TRP A 13 10.94 11.37 -12.78
CA TRP A 13 10.76 10.24 -13.70
C TRP A 13 10.23 10.73 -15.04
N ARG A 14 10.94 10.41 -16.13
CA ARG A 14 10.53 10.72 -17.51
C ARG A 14 10.18 9.41 -18.22
N SER A 15 8.99 9.37 -18.83
CA SER A 15 8.52 8.23 -19.64
C SER A 15 8.74 6.84 -19.00
N ALA A 16 8.40 6.72 -17.72
CA ALA A 16 8.47 5.45 -17.02
C ALA A 16 7.30 4.56 -17.47
N GLY A 17 7.62 3.46 -18.16
CA GLY A 17 6.68 2.40 -18.51
C GLY A 17 6.91 1.19 -17.62
N LEU A 18 5.83 0.67 -17.04
CA LEU A 18 5.84 -0.55 -16.24
C LEU A 18 4.59 -1.36 -16.59
N SER A 19 4.77 -2.64 -16.87
CA SER A 19 3.69 -3.62 -16.99
C SER A 19 4.05 -4.79 -16.11
N VAL A 20 3.12 -5.18 -15.23
CA VAL A 20 3.29 -6.29 -14.29
C VAL A 20 2.20 -7.30 -14.60
N LYS A 21 2.58 -8.55 -14.87
CA LYS A 21 1.64 -9.64 -15.16
C LYS A 21 1.23 -10.35 -13.87
N PRO A 22 0.07 -11.03 -13.86
CA PRO A 22 -0.34 -11.87 -12.74
C PRO A 22 0.77 -12.88 -12.36
N GLY A 23 1.10 -12.93 -11.07
CA GLY A 23 2.14 -13.81 -10.53
C GLY A 23 3.57 -13.26 -10.61
N GLU A 24 3.80 -12.09 -11.21
CA GLU A 24 5.13 -11.47 -11.24
C GLU A 24 5.46 -10.76 -9.92
N PHE A 25 6.71 -10.95 -9.47
CA PHE A 25 7.30 -10.18 -8.38
C PHE A 25 8.30 -9.18 -8.97
N VAL A 26 8.05 -7.88 -8.76
CA VAL A 26 8.88 -6.80 -9.31
C VAL A 26 9.51 -6.00 -8.18
N LEU A 27 10.84 -5.86 -8.21
CA LEU A 27 11.60 -5.01 -7.29
C LEU A 27 11.96 -3.68 -7.96
N LEU A 28 11.48 -2.57 -7.41
CA LEU A 28 11.93 -1.23 -7.80
C LEU A 28 13.09 -0.77 -6.90
N SER A 29 14.31 -0.87 -7.41
CA SER A 29 15.51 -0.36 -6.73
C SER A 29 15.95 0.98 -7.32
N ALA A 30 16.24 1.96 -6.45
CA ALA A 30 16.81 3.24 -6.85
C ALA A 30 17.52 3.89 -5.64
N PRO A 31 18.44 4.84 -5.86
CA PRO A 31 19.03 5.65 -4.79
C PRO A 31 17.99 6.35 -3.91
N GLU A 32 18.40 6.75 -2.72
CA GLU A 32 17.59 7.62 -1.87
C GLU A 32 17.35 8.97 -2.58
N GLY A 33 16.17 9.56 -2.39
CA GLY A 33 15.82 10.82 -3.04
C GLY A 33 15.47 10.74 -4.54
N SER A 34 15.56 9.57 -5.18
CA SER A 34 15.14 9.38 -6.60
C SER A 34 13.63 9.50 -6.84
N GLY A 35 12.83 9.81 -5.81
CA GLY A 35 11.39 10.00 -5.98
C GLY A 35 10.55 8.73 -6.00
N LYS A 36 11.06 7.59 -5.50
CA LYS A 36 10.31 6.32 -5.42
C LYS A 36 8.94 6.50 -4.75
N SER A 37 8.90 7.20 -3.62
CA SER A 37 7.64 7.48 -2.91
C SER A 37 6.70 8.36 -3.73
N CYS A 38 7.22 9.31 -4.52
CA CYS A 38 6.41 10.11 -5.45
C CYS A 38 5.87 9.26 -6.60
N PHE A 39 6.67 8.31 -7.10
CA PHE A 39 6.26 7.36 -8.12
C PHE A 39 5.12 6.45 -7.63
N PHE A 40 5.24 5.83 -6.46
CA PHE A 40 4.15 5.03 -5.87
C PHE A 40 2.89 5.84 -5.58
N ARG A 41 3.03 7.10 -5.10
CA ARG A 41 1.89 8.00 -4.92
C ARG A 41 1.22 8.37 -6.24
N ALA A 42 1.99 8.48 -7.34
CA ALA A 42 1.45 8.70 -8.67
C ALA A 42 0.69 7.46 -9.18
N LEU A 43 1.21 6.25 -8.95
CA LEU A 43 0.50 5.01 -9.25
C LEU A 43 -0.81 4.88 -8.46
N ALA A 44 -0.82 5.32 -7.20
CA ALA A 44 -2.01 5.35 -6.36
C ALA A 44 -2.99 6.50 -6.69
N GLY A 45 -2.68 7.35 -7.68
CA GLY A 45 -3.53 8.47 -8.10
C GLY A 45 -3.55 9.67 -7.13
N ILE A 46 -2.71 9.68 -6.10
CA ILE A 46 -2.67 10.73 -5.06
C ILE A 46 -1.52 11.72 -5.22
N TRP A 47 -0.79 11.67 -6.34
CA TRP A 47 0.28 12.63 -6.65
C TRP A 47 -0.17 13.60 -7.77
N PRO A 48 -0.41 14.88 -7.46
CA PRO A 48 -0.98 15.82 -8.44
C PRO A 48 0.02 16.25 -9.53
N HIS A 49 1.33 16.07 -9.31
CA HIS A 49 2.38 16.45 -10.27
C HIS A 49 2.83 15.25 -11.12
N ALA A 50 1.88 14.38 -11.48
CA ALA A 50 2.09 13.25 -12.36
C ALA A 50 1.27 13.40 -13.65
N SER A 51 1.76 12.80 -14.73
CA SER A 51 1.06 12.73 -16.02
C SER A 51 1.22 11.34 -16.64
N GLY A 52 0.25 10.91 -17.42
CA GLY A 52 0.20 9.58 -18.03
C GLY A 52 -1.00 8.79 -17.53
N GLU A 53 -1.01 7.50 -17.85
CA GLU A 53 -2.11 6.60 -17.53
C GLU A 53 -1.63 5.49 -16.60
N VAL A 54 -2.50 5.09 -15.67
CA VAL A 54 -2.25 3.99 -14.74
C VAL A 54 -3.49 3.10 -14.77
N PHE A 55 -3.28 1.81 -15.04
CA PHE A 55 -4.32 0.80 -15.01
C PHE A 55 -4.01 -0.15 -13.86
N LEU A 56 -4.92 -0.27 -12.91
CA LEU A 56 -4.81 -1.16 -11.76
C LEU A 56 -5.95 -2.18 -11.79
N PRO A 57 -5.71 -3.43 -11.35
CA PRO A 57 -6.78 -4.38 -11.12
C PRO A 57 -7.66 -3.92 -9.94
N GLU A 58 -8.87 -4.45 -9.88
CA GLU A 58 -9.76 -4.28 -8.73
C GLU A 58 -9.10 -4.85 -7.46
N GLY A 59 -9.27 -4.17 -6.33
CA GLY A 59 -8.67 -4.58 -5.06
C GLY A 59 -7.16 -4.33 -4.93
N ALA A 60 -6.55 -3.53 -5.80
CA ALA A 60 -5.15 -3.13 -5.66
C ALA A 60 -4.92 -2.31 -4.37
N LEU A 61 -3.97 -2.74 -3.54
CA LEU A 61 -3.63 -2.08 -2.28
C LEU A 61 -2.26 -1.41 -2.34
N PHE A 62 -2.18 -0.20 -1.78
CA PHE A 62 -0.93 0.53 -1.57
C PHE A 62 -0.62 0.60 -0.08
N VAL A 63 0.52 0.03 0.32
CA VAL A 63 0.97 0.04 1.71
C VAL A 63 1.92 1.22 1.93
N PRO A 64 1.68 2.10 2.92
CA PRO A 64 2.56 3.23 3.19
C PRO A 64 3.90 2.77 3.75
N GLN A 65 4.94 3.59 3.54
CA GLN A 65 6.28 3.34 4.10
C GLN A 65 6.29 3.35 5.64
N ARG A 66 5.43 4.17 6.26
CA ARG A 66 5.22 4.17 7.71
C ARG A 66 3.91 3.44 8.00
N SER A 67 3.99 2.37 8.77
CA SER A 67 2.81 1.62 9.19
C SER A 67 1.83 2.53 9.92
N TYR A 68 0.56 2.34 9.60
CA TYR A 68 -0.57 2.94 10.29
C TYR A 68 -1.41 1.80 10.86
N ILE A 69 -1.80 1.93 12.13
CA ILE A 69 -2.75 1.02 12.78
C ILE A 69 -3.94 1.90 13.17
N PRO A 70 -5.16 1.58 12.71
CA PRO A 70 -6.32 2.37 13.05
C PRO A 70 -6.60 2.28 14.56
N LEU A 71 -7.21 3.34 15.10
CA LEU A 71 -7.71 3.30 16.47
C LEU A 71 -8.95 2.42 16.50
N GLY A 72 -9.02 1.53 17.49
CA GLY A 72 -10.13 0.60 17.63
C GLY A 72 -9.70 -0.71 18.26
N THR A 73 -10.53 -1.72 18.04
CA THR A 73 -10.32 -3.10 18.43
C THR A 73 -9.22 -3.76 17.59
N LEU A 74 -8.66 -4.86 18.10
CA LEU A 74 -7.69 -5.64 17.33
C LEU A 74 -8.32 -6.17 16.02
N LYS A 75 -9.61 -6.50 16.04
CA LYS A 75 -10.34 -6.98 14.86
C LYS A 75 -10.41 -5.91 13.77
N GLU A 76 -10.74 -4.68 14.14
CA GLU A 76 -10.80 -3.54 13.21
C GLU A 76 -9.42 -3.24 12.61
N ALA A 77 -8.35 -3.35 13.41
CA ALA A 77 -6.99 -3.16 12.94
C ALA A 77 -6.55 -4.23 11.92
N VAL A 78 -6.97 -5.49 12.09
CA VAL A 78 -6.64 -6.58 11.18
C VAL A 78 -7.52 -6.60 9.94
N ALA A 79 -8.79 -6.23 10.06
CA ALA A 79 -9.75 -6.21 8.95
C ALA A 79 -9.51 -5.05 7.97
N TYR A 80 -8.83 -3.98 8.41
CA TYR A 80 -8.53 -2.82 7.59
C TYR A 80 -7.94 -3.20 6.21
N PRO A 81 -8.44 -2.63 5.09
CA PRO A 81 -9.38 -1.51 4.99
C PRO A 81 -10.87 -1.89 5.04
N GLU A 82 -11.19 -3.18 5.10
CA GLU A 82 -12.56 -3.67 5.14
C GLU A 82 -13.16 -3.54 6.55
N ALA A 83 -14.48 -3.70 6.65
CA ALA A 83 -15.18 -3.66 7.92
C ALA A 83 -14.96 -4.97 8.71
N ALA A 84 -14.90 -4.85 10.05
CA ALA A 84 -14.59 -5.99 10.93
C ALA A 84 -15.67 -7.09 10.91
N ASP A 85 -16.90 -6.75 10.54
CA ASP A 85 -18.02 -7.69 10.39
C ASP A 85 -17.96 -8.53 9.10
N CYS A 86 -17.09 -8.15 8.14
CA CYS A 86 -16.81 -8.97 6.97
C CYS A 86 -16.07 -10.27 7.31
N PHE A 87 -15.46 -10.36 8.51
CA PHE A 87 -14.65 -11.51 8.92
C PHE A 87 -15.14 -12.09 10.24
N LYS A 88 -15.08 -13.41 10.37
CA LYS A 88 -15.27 -14.11 11.63
C LYS A 88 -14.02 -14.02 12.50
N ASP A 89 -14.20 -14.15 13.81
CA ASP A 89 -13.11 -14.08 14.77
C ASP A 89 -12.06 -15.18 14.50
N GLU A 90 -12.50 -16.37 14.10
CA GLU A 90 -11.62 -17.50 13.78
C GLU A 90 -10.71 -17.19 12.56
N GLU A 91 -11.22 -16.46 11.58
CA GLU A 91 -10.48 -16.05 10.38
C GLU A 91 -9.39 -15.04 10.74
N VAL A 92 -9.74 -14.06 11.59
CA VAL A 92 -8.81 -13.05 12.09
C VAL A 92 -7.70 -13.70 12.93
N GLN A 93 -8.05 -14.61 13.83
CA GLN A 93 -7.08 -15.35 14.62
C GLN A 93 -6.17 -16.23 13.75
N ALA A 94 -6.71 -16.88 12.71
CA ALA A 94 -5.94 -17.67 11.78
C ALA A 94 -4.94 -16.80 10.99
N ALA A 95 -5.35 -15.61 10.53
CA ALA A 95 -4.48 -14.67 9.86
C ALA A 95 -3.32 -14.22 10.78
N LEU A 96 -3.62 -13.86 12.04
CA LEU A 96 -2.61 -13.50 13.03
C LEU A 96 -1.59 -14.62 13.27
N ARG A 97 -2.05 -15.87 13.39
CA ARG A 97 -1.15 -17.03 13.51
C ARG A 97 -0.28 -17.24 12.28
N ALA A 98 -0.84 -17.07 11.07
CA ALA A 98 -0.10 -17.24 9.82
C ALA A 98 1.07 -16.25 9.65
N VAL A 99 0.98 -15.07 10.27
CA VAL A 99 2.04 -14.03 10.26
C VAL A 99 2.89 -14.02 11.53
N GLY A 100 2.79 -15.04 12.38
CA GLY A 100 3.62 -15.18 13.59
C GLY A 100 3.17 -14.33 14.78
N LEU A 101 1.95 -13.78 14.76
CA LEU A 101 1.37 -12.96 15.83
C LEU A 101 0.44 -13.78 16.74
N SER A 102 0.80 -15.02 17.05
CA SER A 102 -0.04 -15.96 17.82
C SER A 102 -0.46 -15.43 19.19
N LEU A 103 0.41 -14.66 19.87
CA LEU A 103 0.09 -14.04 21.16
C LEU A 103 -1.08 -13.04 21.08
N LEU A 104 -1.29 -12.42 19.93
CA LEU A 104 -2.43 -11.52 19.71
C LEU A 104 -3.69 -12.31 19.34
N ALA A 105 -3.55 -13.49 18.72
CA ALA A 105 -4.67 -14.35 18.36
C ALA A 105 -5.38 -14.96 19.59
N GLU A 106 -4.72 -15.00 20.75
CA GLU A 106 -5.29 -15.49 22.02
C GLU A 106 -5.99 -14.39 22.82
N LYS A 107 -5.85 -13.12 22.41
CA LYS A 107 -6.50 -11.99 23.09
C LYS A 107 -7.94 -11.80 22.60
N PRO A 108 -8.81 -11.19 23.43
CA PRO A 108 -10.13 -10.76 22.96
C PRO A 108 -9.97 -9.81 21.77
N LEU A 109 -10.76 -10.06 20.73
CA LEU A 109 -10.76 -9.28 19.49
C LEU A 109 -11.65 -8.03 19.57
N GLN A 110 -12.42 -7.88 20.66
CA GLN A 110 -13.24 -6.71 21.01
C GLN A 110 -12.43 -5.66 21.79
#